data_AF-A0A7Z9RJ54-F1
#
_entry.id   AF-A0A7Z9RJ54-F1
#
_cell.length_a   1.000
_cell.length_b   1.000
_cell.length_c   1.000
_cell.angle_alpha   90.00
_cell.angle_beta   90.00
_cell.angle_gamma   90.00
#
_symmetry.space_group_name_H-M   'P 1'
#
loop_
_entity.id
_entity.type
_entity.pdbx_description
1 polymer ?
#
loop_
_entity_poly.entity_id
_entity_poly.type
_entity_poly.pdbx_seq_one_letter_code
_entity_poly.pdbx_strand_id
1 'polypeptide(L)'
;MGSIVEFNDTLKLPREELPKKLAVDMEYTFQRPGIRLFHPAPVRVFLVEDVGGQWNFLGKVIILEQTIDAVKQETRGMFRVQSLYPDDVRTTLNRHEAPEGKGYEG
;
A
#
# COMPACT_ATOMS: atom_id res chain seq x y z
N MET A 1 5.36 -25.44 15.83
CA MET A 1 4.81 -24.10 16.15
C MET A 1 5.18 -23.18 15.00
N GLY A 2 4.23 -22.43 14.45
CA GLY A 2 4.47 -21.47 13.37
C GLY A 2 3.96 -20.09 13.76
N SER A 3 4.58 -19.05 13.22
CA SER A 3 4.12 -17.66 13.32
C SER A 3 3.35 -17.28 12.05
N ILE A 4 2.30 -16.48 12.19
CA ILE A 4 1.61 -15.87 11.05
C ILE A 4 2.28 -14.53 10.76
N VAL A 5 2.96 -14.44 9.62
CA VAL A 5 3.51 -13.21 9.06
C VAL A 5 3.02 -13.09 7.64
N GLU A 6 2.37 -11.98 7.31
CA GLU A 6 1.90 -11.68 5.96
C GLU A 6 3.01 -10.97 5.18
N PHE A 7 3.39 -11.49 4.01
CA PHE A 7 4.33 -10.82 3.12
C PHE A 7 3.54 -10.02 2.09
N ASN A 8 3.82 -8.72 1.98
CA ASN A 8 3.03 -7.81 1.15
C ASN A 8 3.91 -7.11 0.10
N ASP A 9 3.48 -7.19 -1.15
CA ASP A 9 3.96 -6.35 -2.26
C ASP A 9 3.09 -5.12 -2.49
N THR A 10 2.00 -4.99 -1.72
CA THR A 10 0.99 -3.93 -1.85
C THR A 10 0.71 -3.29 -0.51
N LEU A 11 0.92 -1.98 -0.42
CA LEU A 11 0.51 -1.12 0.69
C LEU A 11 -0.87 -0.55 0.39
N LYS A 12 -1.90 -1.20 0.95
CA LYS A 12 -3.29 -0.75 0.85
C LYS A 12 -3.66 0.11 2.06
N LEU A 13 -4.08 1.35 1.80
CA LEU A 13 -4.46 2.33 2.82
C LEU A 13 -5.89 2.85 2.60
N PRO A 14 -6.70 2.98 3.66
CA PRO A 14 -7.94 3.75 3.61
C PRO A 14 -7.69 5.21 3.21
N ARG A 15 -8.69 5.85 2.62
CA ARG A 15 -8.60 7.24 2.16
C ARG A 15 -8.25 8.22 3.28
N GLU A 16 -8.73 7.97 4.49
CA GLU A 16 -8.46 8.78 5.68
C GLU A 16 -7.03 8.65 6.22
N GLU A 17 -6.35 7.54 5.93
CA GLU A 17 -4.94 7.32 6.28
C GLU A 17 -3.99 7.83 5.19
N LEU A 18 -4.51 8.12 3.99
CA LEU A 18 -3.71 8.67 2.90
C LEU A 18 -3.44 10.18 3.11
N PRO A 19 -2.21 10.64 2.78
CA PRO A 19 -1.92 12.07 2.73
C PRO A 19 -2.87 12.78 1.75
N LYS A 20 -3.39 13.96 2.15
CA LYS A 20 -4.27 14.78 1.28
C LYS A 20 -3.66 15.09 -0.08
N LYS A 21 -2.34 15.14 -0.16
CA LYS A 21 -1.58 15.32 -1.39
C LYS A 21 -0.39 14.38 -1.39
N LEU A 22 -0.46 13.36 -2.24
CA LEU A 22 0.68 12.53 -2.60
C LEU A 22 1.53 13.27 -3.64
N ALA A 23 2.85 13.16 -3.51
CA ALA A 23 3.80 13.69 -4.47
C ALA A 23 5.00 12.76 -4.58
N VAL A 24 5.54 12.64 -5.80
CA VAL A 24 6.75 11.85 -6.06
C VAL A 24 7.92 12.39 -5.24
N ASP A 25 8.80 11.50 -4.79
CA ASP A 25 9.95 11.74 -3.92
C ASP A 25 9.63 12.23 -2.50
N MET A 26 8.35 12.37 -2.14
CA MET A 26 7.95 12.67 -0.77
C MET A 26 7.80 11.41 0.08
N GLU A 27 8.09 11.56 1.37
CA GLU A 27 8.03 10.52 2.39
C GLU A 27 6.79 10.66 3.27
N TYR A 28 6.20 9.52 3.63
CA TYR A 28 4.98 9.44 4.42
C TYR A 28 5.02 8.23 5.34
N THR A 29 4.24 8.27 6.42
CA THR A 29 4.11 7.15 7.36
C THR A 29 2.88 6.31 7.05
N PHE A 30 2.91 5.05 7.47
CA PHE A 30 1.78 4.14 7.39
C PHE A 30 1.67 3.28 8.66
N GLN A 31 0.48 2.75 8.92
CA GLN A 31 0.22 1.75 9.95
C GLN A 31 -0.82 0.76 9.44
N ARG A 32 -0.59 -0.53 9.68
CA ARG A 32 -1.50 -1.62 9.30
C ARG A 32 -1.68 -2.60 10.46
N PRO A 33 -2.89 -3.16 10.64
CA PRO A 33 -3.11 -4.26 11.57
C PRO A 33 -2.43 -5.54 11.06
N GLY A 34 -1.98 -6.36 12.01
CA GLY A 34 -1.28 -7.61 11.79
C GLY A 34 0.24 -7.47 11.70
N ILE A 35 0.89 -8.63 11.75
CA ILE A 35 2.33 -8.79 11.53
C ILE A 35 2.57 -8.91 10.03
N ARG A 36 3.04 -7.82 9.42
CA ARG A 36 3.27 -7.71 7.98
C ARG A 36 4.74 -7.44 7.71
N LEU A 37 5.24 -7.99 6.60
CA LEU A 37 6.53 -7.63 6.04
C LEU A 37 6.33 -7.16 4.61
N PHE A 38 6.51 -5.87 4.41
CA PHE A 38 6.56 -5.29 3.07
C PHE A 38 7.95 -5.49 2.48
N HIS A 39 8.05 -5.58 1.15
CA HIS A 39 9.37 -5.63 0.51
C HIS A 39 10.19 -4.37 0.84
N PRO A 40 11.41 -4.51 1.40
CA PRO A 40 12.25 -3.37 1.72
C PRO A 40 12.80 -2.71 0.46
N ALA A 41 13.15 -1.43 0.55
CA ALA A 41 13.89 -0.75 -0.51
C ALA A 41 15.14 -1.55 -0.94
N PRO A 42 15.47 -1.60 -2.25
CA PRO A 42 14.90 -0.81 -3.34
C PRO A 42 13.71 -1.46 -4.07
N VAL A 43 13.12 -2.54 -3.53
CA VAL A 43 12.01 -3.23 -4.18
C VAL A 43 10.74 -2.38 -4.09
N ARG A 44 10.04 -2.26 -5.22
CA ARG A 44 8.79 -1.50 -5.32
C ARG A 44 7.66 -2.20 -4.55
N VAL A 45 6.78 -1.41 -3.96
CA VAL A 45 5.50 -1.82 -3.37
C VAL A 45 4.39 -1.02 -4.04
N PHE A 46 3.27 -1.63 -4.39
CA PHE A 46 2.12 -0.92 -4.96
C PHE A 46 1.43 -0.09 -3.88
N LEU A 47 1.07 1.15 -4.19
CA LEU A 47 0.23 1.96 -3.33
C LEU A 47 -1.22 1.86 -3.83
N VAL A 48 -2.11 1.41 -2.95
CA VAL A 48 -3.54 1.23 -3.25
C VAL A 48 -4.36 2.00 -2.22
N GLU A 49 -5.28 2.82 -2.71
CA GLU A 49 -6.36 3.37 -1.89
C GLU A 49 -7.49 2.35 -1.78
N ASP A 50 -7.92 2.09 -0.54
CA ASP A 50 -9.11 1.28 -0.24
C ASP A 50 -10.35 2.19 -0.26
N VAL A 51 -11.20 1.99 -1.27
CA VAL A 51 -12.46 2.71 -1.43
C VAL A 51 -13.61 1.74 -1.16
N GLY A 52 -14.05 1.65 0.10
CA GLY A 52 -15.18 0.79 0.48
C GLY A 52 -14.94 -0.70 0.18
N GLY A 53 -13.70 -1.17 0.28
CA GLY A 53 -13.28 -2.52 -0.07
C GLY A 53 -12.82 -2.67 -1.52
N GLN A 54 -12.99 -1.66 -2.38
CA GLN A 54 -12.44 -1.62 -3.74
C GLN A 54 -11.00 -1.11 -3.73
N TRP A 55 -10.20 -1.58 -4.68
CA TRP A 55 -8.79 -1.29 -4.84
C TRP A 55 -8.63 -0.26 -5.94
N ASN A 56 -8.16 0.92 -5.54
CA ASN A 56 -7.81 2.00 -6.43
C ASN A 56 -6.29 2.17 -6.44
N PHE A 57 -5.62 1.62 -7.45
CA PHE A 57 -4.17 1.74 -7.59
C PHE A 57 -3.79 3.20 -7.79
N LEU A 58 -2.86 3.70 -6.98
CA LEU A 58 -2.39 5.09 -7.02
C LEU A 58 -0.99 5.21 -7.61
N GLY A 59 -0.14 4.20 -7.43
CA GLY A 59 1.24 4.29 -7.84
C GLY A 59 2.15 3.21 -7.28
N LYS A 60 3.43 3.55 -7.22
CA LYS A 60 4.51 2.73 -6.66
C LYS A 60 5.22 3.52 -5.57
N VAL A 61 5.55 2.82 -4.49
CA VAL A 61 6.33 3.33 -3.37
C VAL A 61 7.51 2.42 -3.10
N ILE A 62 8.45 2.90 -2.31
CA ILE A 62 9.46 2.05 -1.66
C ILE A 62 9.30 2.18 -0.15
N ILE A 63 9.42 1.06 0.56
CA ILE A 63 9.38 1.07 2.03
C ILE A 63 10.78 1.37 2.55
N LEU A 64 10.93 2.48 3.28
CA LEU A 64 12.20 2.95 3.83
C LEU A 64 12.49 2.28 5.17
N GLU A 65 11.47 2.18 6.01
CA GLU A 65 11.53 1.47 7.29
C GLU A 65 10.16 0.86 7.62
N GLN A 66 10.18 -0.20 8.41
CA GLN A 66 8.99 -0.80 8.98
C GLN A 66 9.33 -1.42 10.35
N THR A 67 8.42 -1.29 11.29
CA THR A 67 8.50 -1.83 12.64
C THR A 67 7.28 -2.70 12.88
N ILE A 68 7.53 -3.94 13.32
CA ILE A 68 6.50 -4.86 13.79
C ILE A 68 6.40 -4.72 15.31
N ASP A 69 5.21 -4.39 15.81
CA ASP A 69 4.88 -4.46 17.23
C ASP A 69 4.09 -5.75 17.50
N ALA A 70 4.76 -6.73 18.09
CA ALA A 70 4.18 -8.04 18.38
C ALA A 70 3.16 -8.01 19.52
N VAL A 71 3.21 -7.01 20.41
CA VAL A 71 2.25 -6.87 21.52
C VAL A 71 0.93 -6.34 21.00
N LYS A 72 0.99 -5.31 20.14
CA LYS A 72 -0.19 -4.69 19.53
C LYS A 72 -0.69 -5.41 18.29
N GLN A 73 0.10 -6.35 17.74
CA GLN A 73 -0.18 -7.01 16.48
C GLN A 73 -0.37 -5.99 15.35
N GLU A 74 0.59 -5.10 15.19
CA GLU A 74 0.58 -4.05 14.16
C GLU A 74 1.94 -3.91 13.46
N THR A 75 1.90 -3.38 12.25
CA THR A 75 3.09 -3.00 11.48
C THR A 75 2.97 -1.54 11.09
N ARG A 76 3.98 -0.74 11.40
CA ARG A 76 4.07 0.68 11.03
C ARG A 76 5.35 0.95 10.27
N GLY A 77 5.43 2.04 9.52
CA GLY A 77 6.65 2.37 8.81
C GLY A 77 6.58 3.66 8.04
N MET A 78 7.59 3.86 7.20
CA MET A 78 7.73 5.00 6.30
C MET A 78 7.91 4.52 4.88
N PHE A 79 7.27 5.19 3.94
CA PHE A 79 7.40 4.94 2.51
C PHE A 79 7.71 6.23 1.76
N ARG A 80 8.42 6.11 0.64
CA ARG A 80 8.64 7.19 -0.33
C ARG A 80 7.89 6.90 -1.61
N VAL A 81 7.19 7.89 -2.16
CA VAL A 81 6.51 7.76 -3.44
C VAL A 81 7.52 7.74 -4.57
N GLN A 82 7.56 6.63 -5.33
CA GLN A 82 8.44 6.47 -6.48
C GLN A 82 7.77 7.00 -7.76
N SER A 83 6.48 6.73 -7.93
CA SER A 83 5.70 7.20 -9.09
C SER A 83 4.21 7.17 -8.78
N LEU A 84 3.44 8.10 -9.33
CA LEU A 84 1.98 8.07 -9.33
C LEU A 84 1.47 7.72 -10.72
N TYR A 85 0.40 6.94 -10.79
CA TYR A 85 -0.18 6.53 -12.06
C TYR A 85 -1.15 7.59 -12.59
N PRO A 86 -1.14 7.87 -13.90
CA PRO A 86 -2.21 8.63 -14.55
C PRO A 86 -3.51 7.82 -14.57
N ASP A 87 -4.64 8.50 -14.73
CA ASP A 87 -5.97 7.88 -14.53
C ASP A 87 -6.25 6.71 -15.49
N ASP A 88 -5.80 6.77 -16.74
CA ASP A 88 -5.93 5.68 -17.72
C ASP A 88 -5.20 4.40 -17.29
N VAL A 89 -3.99 4.56 -16.74
CA VAL A 89 -3.22 3.45 -16.17
C VAL A 89 -3.92 2.91 -14.93
N ARG A 90 -4.47 3.78 -14.08
CA ARG A 90 -5.21 3.37 -12.87
C ARG A 90 -6.44 2.55 -13.23
N THR A 91 -7.26 3.00 -14.18
CA THR A 91 -8.43 2.24 -14.66
C THR A 91 -8.04 0.86 -15.16
N THR A 92 -6.94 0.78 -15.90
CA THR A 92 -6.42 -0.51 -16.41
C THR A 92 -5.99 -1.43 -15.27
N LEU A 93 -5.20 -0.93 -14.32
CA LEU A 93 -4.72 -1.71 -13.17
C LEU A 93 -5.87 -2.13 -12.25
N ASN A 94 -6.82 -1.23 -11.96
CA ASN A 94 -7.98 -1.54 -11.15
C ASN A 94 -8.79 -2.69 -11.76
N ARG A 95 -8.90 -2.75 -13.09
CA ARG A 95 -9.63 -3.82 -13.79
C ARG A 95 -8.89 -5.15 -13.81
N HIS A 96 -7.56 -5.13 -13.92
CA HIS A 96 -6.79 -6.33 -14.25
C HIS A 96 -5.91 -6.88 -13.12
N GLU A 97 -5.50 -6.03 -12.18
CA GLU A 97 -4.59 -6.40 -11.08
C GLU A 97 -5.30 -6.47 -9.72
N ALA A 98 -6.46 -5.80 -9.58
CA ALA A 98 -7.24 -5.95 -8.36
C ALA A 98 -7.78 -7.38 -8.24
N PRO A 99 -7.99 -7.89 -7.02
CA PRO A 99 -8.72 -9.14 -6.83
C PRO A 99 -10.08 -9.11 -7.53
N GLU A 100 -10.58 -10.29 -7.91
CA GLU A 100 -11.84 -10.41 -8.65
C GLU A 100 -12.99 -9.68 -7.93
N GLY A 101 -13.67 -8.79 -8.65
CA GLY A 101 -14.76 -7.97 -8.12
C GLY A 101 -14.32 -6.85 -7.14
N LYS A 102 -13.02 -6.60 -6.99
CA LYS A 102 -12.48 -5.56 -6.11
C LYS A 102 -11.90 -4.36 -6.86
N GLY A 103 -11.88 -4.34 -8.18
CA GLY A 103 -11.46 -3.17 -8.95
C GLY A 103 -12.31 -1.93 -8.68
N TYR A 104 -11.69 -0.77 -8.53
CA TYR A 104 -12.38 0.53 -8.49
C TYR A 104 -12.60 1.08 -9.91
N GLU A 105 -13.83 1.45 -10.26
CA GLU A 105 -14.21 1.80 -11.63
C GLU A 105 -14.45 3.30 -11.90
N GLY A 106 -14.41 4.17 -10.89
CA GLY A 106 -14.61 5.61 -11.07
C GLY A 106 -15.25 6.29 -9.88
#